data_AF-A0A853MCW4-F1
#
_entry.id   AF-A0A853MCW4-F1
#
_cell.length_a   1.000
_cell.length_b   1.000
_cell.length_c   1.000
_cell.angle_alpha   90.00
_cell.angle_beta   90.00
_cell.angle_gamma   90.00
#
_symmetry.space_group_name_H-M   'P 1'
#
loop_
_entity.id
_entity.type
_entity.pdbx_description
1 polymer ?
#
loop_
_entity_poly.entity_id
_entity_poly.type
_entity_poly.pdbx_seq_one_letter_code
_entity_poly.pdbx_strand_id
1 'polypeptide(L)' 'MNKILCVKPDCLHQNPNDCKFCQKCGNKLILRERFIPREILGEGGFGRTFLATDTGKPSQPTCVITAVFM' A
#
# COMPACT_ATOMS: atom_id res chain seq x y z
N MET A 1 -1.67 14.23 -6.36
CA MET A 1 -2.76 13.88 -5.41
C MET A 1 -2.31 12.66 -4.62
N ASN A 2 -2.03 12.81 -3.33
CA ASN A 2 -1.50 11.72 -2.50
C ASN A 2 -2.65 10.81 -2.03
N LYS A 3 -2.79 9.62 -2.64
CA LYS A 3 -3.79 8.60 -2.28
C LYS A 3 -3.08 7.34 -1.76
N ILE A 4 -3.79 6.52 -0.97
CA ILE A 4 -3.31 5.24 -0.46
C ILE A 4 -4.01 4.10 -1.17
N LEU A 5 -3.24 3.25 -1.84
CA LEU A 5 -3.77 2.10 -2.51
C LEU A 5 -4.02 0.95 -1.54
N CYS A 6 -5.18 0.29 -1.64
CA CYS A 6 -5.44 -0.91 -0.85
C CYS A 6 -4.49 -2.05 -1.25
N VAL A 7 -3.96 -2.74 -0.24
CA VAL A 7 -3.02 -3.87 -0.43
C VAL A 7 -3.71 -5.22 -0.54
N LYS A 8 -5.03 -5.30 -0.32
CA LYS A 8 -5.75 -6.57 -0.44
C LYS A 8 -5.75 -7.00 -1.92
N PRO A 9 -5.45 -8.26 -2.25
CA PRO A 9 -5.41 -8.72 -3.64
C PRO A 9 -6.72 -8.40 -4.38
N ASP A 10 -7.86 -8.71 -3.77
CA ASP A 10 -9.19 -8.50 -4.39
C ASP A 10 -9.72 -7.06 -4.24
N CYS A 11 -8.90 -6.10 -3.79
CA CYS A 11 -9.30 -4.71 -3.64
C CYS A 11 -8.26 -3.75 -4.21
N LEU A 12 -8.61 -3.09 -5.31
CA LEU A 12 -7.78 -2.07 -5.96
C LEU A 12 -8.24 -0.63 -5.63
N HIS A 13 -8.98 -0.46 -4.52
CA HIS A 13 -9.54 0.84 -4.18
C HIS A 13 -8.44 1.82 -3.73
N GLN A 14 -8.53 3.05 -4.23
CA GLN A 14 -7.68 4.16 -3.81
C GLN A 14 -8.40 4.97 -2.72
N ASN A 15 -7.73 5.16 -1.59
CA ASN A 15 -8.28 5.81 -0.42
C ASN A 15 -7.62 7.19 -0.23
N PRO A 16 -8.31 8.13 0.45
CA PRO A 16 -7.70 9.33 1.00
C PRO A 16 -6.51 9.03 1.93
N ASN A 17 -5.63 10.01 2.12
CA ASN A 17 -4.37 9.87 2.88
C ASN A 17 -4.51 9.73 4.39
N ASP A 18 -5.64 10.15 4.92
CA ASP A 18 -6.00 10.13 6.34
C ASP A 18 -6.65 8.81 6.77
N CYS A 19 -6.93 7.91 5.82
CA CYS A 19 -7.53 6.62 6.09
C CYS A 19 -6.50 5.60 6.63
N LYS A 20 -6.81 5.00 7.78
CA LYS A 20 -6.06 3.84 8.32
C LYS A 20 -6.52 2.51 7.74
N PHE A 21 -7.80 2.44 7.36
CA PHE A 21 -8.47 1.27 6.81
C PHE A 21 -9.11 1.61 5.47
N CYS A 22 -9.22 0.62 4.59
CA CYS A 22 -9.81 0.80 3.29
C CYS A 22 -11.31 1.05 3.42
N GLN A 23 -11.81 2.15 2.84
CA GLN A 23 -13.23 2.50 2.88
C GLN A 23 -14.11 1.50 2.13
N LYS A 24 -13.53 0.70 1.21
CA LYS A 24 -14.26 -0.32 0.43
C LYS A 24 -14.29 -1.70 1.10
N CYS A 25 -13.19 -2.14 1.70
CA CYS A 25 -13.06 -3.53 2.17
C CYS A 25 -12.62 -3.67 3.63
N GLY A 26 -12.38 -2.57 4.35
CA GLY A 26 -11.93 -2.59 5.74
C GLY A 26 -10.48 -3.01 5.99
N ASN A 27 -9.73 -3.44 4.96
CA ASN A 27 -8.34 -3.89 5.16
C ASN A 27 -7.43 -2.73 5.62
N LYS A 28 -6.43 -3.02 6.45
CA LYS A 28 -5.45 -2.02 6.89
C LYS A 28 -4.65 -1.52 5.68
N LEU A 29 -4.54 -0.20 5.53
CA LEU A 29 -3.90 0.42 4.37
C LEU A 29 -2.39 0.55 4.54
N ILE A 30 -1.93 0.75 5.78
CA ILE A 30 -0.52 0.99 6.10
C ILE A 30 0.12 -0.34 6.54
N LEU A 31 1.08 -0.81 5.76
CA LEU A 31 1.79 -2.07 6.01
C LEU A 31 2.85 -1.87 7.08
N ARG A 32 2.87 -2.77 8.07
CA ARG A 32 3.76 -2.69 9.25
C ARG A 32 3.76 -1.30 9.91
N GLU A 33 2.64 -0.58 9.81
CA GLU A 33 2.48 0.78 10.34
C GLU A 33 3.50 1.81 9.82
N ARG A 34 4.14 1.51 8.68
CA ARG A 34 5.30 2.25 8.16
C ARG A 34 5.21 2.51 6.67
N PHE A 35 4.80 1.52 5.88
CA PHE A 35 4.83 1.63 4.43
C PHE A 35 3.44 2.00 3.91
N ILE A 36 3.35 3.12 3.21
CA ILE A 36 2.11 3.61 2.59
C ILE A 36 2.15 3.29 1.09
N PRO A 37 1.37 2.31 0.61
CA PRO A 37 1.32 1.96 -0.82
C PRO A 37 0.69 3.09 -1.64
N ARG A 38 1.33 3.44 -2.75
CA ARG A 38 0.92 4.54 -3.65
C ARG A 38 0.48 4.03 -5.02
N GLU A 39 1.20 3.06 -5.54
CA GLU A 39 1.02 2.56 -6.91
C GLU A 39 1.38 1.07 -7.00
N ILE A 40 0.77 0.34 -7.93
CA ILE A 40 1.14 -1.04 -8.27
C ILE A 40 2.22 -0.98 -9.34
N LEU A 41 3.36 -1.60 -9.06
CA LEU A 41 4.43 -1.76 -10.04
C LEU A 41 4.31 -3.08 -10.81
N GLY A 42 3.70 -4.10 -10.21
CA GLY A 42 3.45 -5.38 -10.86
C GLY A 42 2.76 -6.38 -9.94
N GLU A 43 2.22 -7.43 -10.54
CA GLU A 43 1.57 -8.55 -9.85
C GLU A 43 1.97 -9.86 -10.54
N GLY A 44 2.16 -10.91 -9.75
CA GLY A 44 2.33 -12.27 -10.22
C GLY A 44 1.86 -13.28 -9.18
N GLY A 45 2.03 -14.58 -9.46
CA GLY A 45 1.54 -15.65 -8.59
C GLY A 45 2.06 -15.62 -7.14
N PHE A 46 3.17 -14.93 -6.88
CA PHE A 46 3.78 -14.84 -5.56
C PHE A 46 3.36 -13.59 -4.76
N GLY A 47 2.64 -12.66 -5.36
CA GLY A 47 2.27 -11.41 -4.69
C GLY A 47 2.14 -10.21 -5.61
N ARG A 48 1.92 -9.06 -4.98
CA ARG A 48 1.80 -7.75 -5.63
C ARG A 48 2.89 -6.81 -5.13
N THR A 49 3.57 -6.18 -6.07
CA THR A 49 4.64 -5.22 -5.83
C THR A 49 4.10 -3.80 -5.94
N PHE A 50 4.43 -2.97 -4.96
CA PHE A 50 3.98 -1.60 -4.84
C PHE A 50 5.14 -0.62 -4.74
N LEU A 51 4.94 0.55 -5.33
CA LEU A 51 5.66 1.75 -4.94
C LEU A 51 5.03 2.26 -3.65
N ALA A 52 5.85 2.44 -2.60
CA ALA A 52 5.38 2.85 -1.28
C ALA A 52 6.23 3.98 -0.69
N THR A 53 5.61 4.83 0.13
CA THR A 53 6.33 5.80 0.96
C THR A 53 6.76 5.11 2.25
N ASP A 54 8.05 5.17 2.58
CA ASP A 54 8.60 4.66 3.85
C ASP A 54 8.56 5.75 4.92
N THR A 55 7.49 5.79 5.71
CA THR A 55 7.32 6.80 6.78
C THR A 55 8.24 6.59 7.98
N GLY A 56 8.96 5.47 8.05
CA GLY A 56 9.92 5.19 9.12
C GLY A 56 11.26 5.90 8.95
N LYS A 57 11.50 6.56 7.82
CA LYS A 57 12.71 7.37 7.56
C LYS A 57 12.37 8.86 7.56
N PRO A 58 13.27 9.75 8.06
CA PRO A 58 13.00 11.19 8.16
C PRO A 58 12.60 11.85 6.84
N SER A 59 13.25 11.46 5.74
CA SER A 59 12.97 11.99 4.39
C SER A 59 11.75 11.37 3.73
N GLN A 60 11.11 10.39 4.38
CA GLN A 60 9.98 9.61 3.86
C GLN A 60 10.15 9.19 2.40
N PRO A 61 11.25 8.50 2.07
CA PRO A 61 11.58 8.21 0.68
C PRO A 61 10.61 7.20 0.10
N THR A 62 10.52 7.23 -1.23
CA THR A 62 9.85 6.19 -1.99
C THR A 62 10.69 4.91 -1.98
N CYS A 63 10.04 3.76 -1.84
CA CYS A 63 10.64 2.43 -1.83
C CYS A 63 9.72 1.43 -2.53
N VAL A 64 10.25 0.25 -2.84
CA VAL A 64 9.49 -0.85 -3.43
C VAL A 64 9.23 -1.89 -2.35
N ILE A 65 7.98 -2.33 -2.23
CA ILE A 65 7.57 -3.40 -1.32
C ILE A 65 6.77 -4.45 -2.08
N THR A 66 6.81 -5.71 -1.63
CA THR A 66 5.98 -6.78 -2.19
C THR A 66 5.12 -7.38 -1.08
N ALA A 67 3.81 -7.37 -1.28
CA ALA A 67 2.86 -8.10 -0.44
C ALA A 67 2.72 -9.51 -1.03
N VAL A 68 3.18 -10.52 -0.31
CA VAL A 68 3.08 -11.92 -0.72
C VAL A 68 1.66 -12.43 -0.46
N PHE A 69 1.11 -13.17 -1.42
CA PHE A 69 -0.15 -13.88 -1.23
C PHE A 69 0.19 -15.22 -0.56
N MET A 70 -0.11 -15.34 0.73
CA MET A 70 -0.06 -16.62 1.45
C MET A 70 -1.44 -17.25 1.49
#